data_AF-A0A0K0EEB6-F1
#
_entry.id   AF-A0A0K0EEB6-F1
#
_cell.length_a   1.000
_cell.length_b   1.000
_cell.length_c   1.000
_cell.angle_alpha   90.00
_cell.angle_beta   90.00
_cell.angle_gamma   90.00
#
_symmetry.space_group_name_H-M   'P 1'
#
loop_
_entity.id
_entity.type
_entity.pdbx_description
1 polymer ?
#
loop_
_entity_poly.entity_id
_entity_poly.type
_entity_poly.pdbx_seq_one_letter_code
_entity_poly.pdbx_strand_id
1 'polypeptide(L)'
;MVSSNIKNLILFSIFGLIIAISTHPFPREHGGGFPWRGPRGPYPKDFEDILPQNIKDELKTIYENKDLRWRERKDKIDEIMSNLPQDIKDKLPVPPEYRDLPKDIQNQLKAIKLAPKLTREEKRNKIKSLIDSLPEETKKLIKPRPFPFPPMGPPKEFEEILGTQVFNKLKNIHENKELTPSEKWANVEEIMKGLPTEVLEKLPLPPHLRNLPEDVQEKLKKIFVDKNLSFHEKRQKAREFIKSLPEEIRKTIRPPMPPFVEKLPENIRSQIEKIFKDENIGRREKFEKIRDIIDDLPKEEKEKIFPEVHITTSPVEETVL
;
A
#
# COMPACT_ATOMS: atom_id res chain seq x y z
N MET A 1 20.80 -3.62 40.47
CA MET A 1 20.87 -5.07 40.22
C MET A 1 19.52 -5.53 39.70
N VAL A 2 19.50 -6.26 38.57
CA VAL A 2 18.36 -6.90 37.85
C VAL A 2 17.35 -5.90 37.22
N SER A 3 17.41 -5.50 35.94
CA SER A 3 17.28 -6.20 34.64
C SER A 3 15.86 -6.66 34.26
N SER A 4 15.25 -5.99 33.27
CA SER A 4 14.44 -6.52 32.14
C SER A 4 13.80 -5.31 31.42
N ASN A 5 14.25 -4.78 30.27
CA ASN A 5 14.40 -5.37 28.93
C ASN A 5 13.16 -6.13 28.43
N ILE A 6 12.18 -5.41 27.85
CA ILE A 6 11.22 -5.99 26.89
C ILE A 6 11.31 -5.20 25.58
N LYS A 7 12.03 -5.83 24.64
CA LYS A 7 12.11 -5.47 23.23
C LYS A 7 10.89 -6.03 22.48
N ASN A 8 10.58 -5.39 21.36
CA ASN A 8 9.81 -5.89 20.21
C ASN A 8 8.29 -5.61 20.19
N LEU A 9 8.00 -4.36 19.80
CA LEU A 9 6.91 -3.94 18.91
C LEU A 9 6.67 -4.96 17.77
N ILE A 10 5.42 -5.36 17.53
CA ILE A 10 4.75 -5.55 16.22
C ILE A 10 3.36 -6.17 16.50
N LEU A 11 2.30 -5.38 16.37
CA LEU A 11 0.90 -5.83 16.42
C LEU A 11 0.01 -4.79 15.71
N PHE A 12 -0.61 -5.16 14.58
CA PHE A 12 -1.66 -4.39 13.94
C PHE A 12 -2.93 -5.24 13.87
N SER A 13 -3.92 -4.87 14.69
CA SER A 13 -5.17 -5.60 14.84
C SER A 13 -6.07 -5.46 13.62
N ILE A 14 -6.73 -6.57 13.29
CA ILE A 14 -7.77 -6.69 12.25
C ILE A 14 -8.93 -5.69 12.42
N PHE A 15 -9.10 -5.11 13.62
CA PHE A 15 -10.07 -4.04 13.89
C PHE A 15 -9.50 -2.61 13.79
N GLY A 16 -8.17 -2.44 13.80
CA GLY A 16 -7.49 -1.14 13.79
C GLY A 16 -6.80 -0.77 12.50
N LEU A 17 -6.51 -1.76 11.66
CA LEU A 17 -5.80 -1.59 10.41
C LEU A 17 -6.51 -0.57 9.50
N ILE A 18 -7.83 -0.44 9.60
CA ILE A 18 -8.61 0.38 8.67
C ILE A 18 -8.68 1.87 9.06
N ILE A 19 -8.54 2.20 10.35
CA ILE A 19 -8.31 3.58 10.78
C ILE A 19 -6.83 3.95 10.61
N ALA A 20 -5.92 3.05 10.98
CA ALA A 20 -4.48 3.28 10.85
C ALA A 20 -4.00 3.33 9.38
N ILE A 21 -4.59 2.59 8.44
CA ILE A 21 -4.26 2.67 7.00
C ILE A 21 -4.61 4.04 6.40
N SER A 22 -5.59 4.75 6.99
CA SER A 22 -5.93 6.10 6.55
C SER A 22 -4.96 7.17 7.07
N THR A 23 -4.18 6.85 8.11
CA THR A 23 -3.22 7.77 8.71
C THR A 23 -1.78 7.39 8.39
N HIS A 24 -1.40 6.11 8.26
CA HIS A 24 -0.02 5.65 8.06
C HIS A 24 0.32 5.47 6.57
N PRO A 25 1.16 6.33 5.97
CA PRO A 25 1.58 6.12 4.60
C PRO A 25 2.71 5.08 4.51
N PHE A 26 3.51 4.86 5.55
CA PHE A 26 4.74 4.06 5.41
C PHE A 26 4.71 2.82 6.32
N PRO A 27 5.02 1.61 5.82
CA PRO A 27 5.45 0.49 6.67
C PRO A 27 6.60 0.91 7.59
N ARG A 28 6.61 0.37 8.82
CA ARG A 28 7.83 0.33 9.64
C ARG A 28 8.81 -0.63 8.96
N GLU A 29 10.04 -0.15 8.74
CA GLU A 29 11.11 -0.86 8.04
C GLU A 29 11.60 -2.07 8.85
N HIS A 30 11.68 -3.24 8.20
CA HIS A 30 12.74 -4.20 8.47
C HIS A 30 13.78 -4.00 7.36
N GLY A 31 14.87 -3.28 7.68
CA GLY A 31 16.04 -3.14 6.82
C GLY A 31 15.99 -1.95 5.86
N GLY A 32 16.05 -0.71 6.37
CA GLY A 32 16.62 0.51 5.74
C GLY A 32 16.18 0.93 4.33
N GLY A 33 15.31 0.17 3.68
CA GLY A 33 14.77 0.41 2.37
C GLY A 33 13.44 1.11 2.52
N PHE A 34 13.37 2.32 1.97
CA PHE A 34 12.12 3.05 1.80
C PHE A 34 11.05 2.09 1.24
N PRO A 35 9.79 2.14 1.70
CA PRO A 35 8.76 1.16 1.33
C PRO A 35 8.28 1.25 -0.13
N TRP A 36 8.94 2.05 -0.95
CA TRP A 36 8.96 1.82 -2.37
C TRP A 36 9.56 0.44 -2.58
N ARG A 37 8.72 -0.55 -2.93
CA ARG A 37 9.18 -1.87 -3.44
C ARG A 37 10.52 -1.69 -4.14
N GLY A 38 11.55 -2.41 -3.65
CA GLY A 38 12.94 -2.29 -4.11
C GLY A 38 13.04 -2.18 -5.63
N PRO A 39 14.11 -1.54 -6.14
CA PRO A 39 14.18 -0.95 -7.48
C PRO A 39 13.45 -1.82 -8.49
N ARG A 40 12.20 -1.46 -8.80
CA ARG A 40 11.53 -2.01 -9.97
C ARG A 40 12.42 -1.55 -11.10
N GLY A 41 13.04 -2.49 -11.80
CA GLY A 41 13.91 -2.20 -12.93
C GLY A 41 13.22 -1.30 -13.96
N PRO A 42 13.94 -0.89 -15.00
CA PRO A 42 13.43 0.01 -16.05
C PRO A 42 12.08 -0.46 -16.63
N TYR A 43 11.86 -1.78 -16.64
CA TYR A 43 10.62 -2.44 -17.04
C TYR A 43 10.40 -3.74 -16.22
N PRO A 44 9.19 -4.32 -16.24
CA PRO A 44 8.94 -5.64 -15.66
C PRO A 44 9.85 -6.72 -16.27
N LYS A 45 10.35 -7.66 -15.46
CA LYS A 45 11.21 -8.77 -15.93
C LYS A 45 10.60 -9.55 -17.10
N ASP A 46 9.28 -9.73 -17.09
CA ASP A 46 8.56 -10.45 -18.14
C ASP A 46 8.60 -9.74 -19.52
N PHE A 47 9.16 -8.54 -19.60
CA PHE A 47 9.36 -7.82 -20.86
C PHE A 47 10.77 -8.01 -21.43
N GLU A 48 11.69 -8.60 -20.65
CA GLU A 48 13.09 -8.80 -21.03
C GLU A 48 13.19 -9.57 -22.36
N ASP A 49 12.46 -10.67 -22.53
CA ASP A 49 12.60 -11.48 -23.76
C ASP A 49 11.79 -10.94 -24.96
N ILE A 50 11.03 -9.85 -24.76
CA ILE A 50 10.05 -9.35 -25.73
C ILE A 50 10.50 -8.02 -26.34
N LEU A 51 11.12 -7.15 -25.55
CA LEU A 51 11.53 -5.83 -26.00
C LEU A 51 12.81 -5.92 -26.85
N PRO A 52 12.87 -5.24 -28.01
CA PRO A 52 14.10 -5.07 -28.77
C PRO A 52 15.22 -4.44 -27.92
N GLN A 53 16.47 -4.82 -28.19
CA GLN A 53 17.63 -4.38 -27.39
C GLN A 53 17.75 -2.85 -27.34
N ASN A 54 17.55 -2.16 -28.46
CA ASN A 54 17.58 -0.69 -28.52
C ASN A 54 16.57 -0.04 -27.55
N ILE A 55 15.36 -0.58 -27.44
CA ILE A 55 14.33 -0.09 -26.51
C ILE A 55 14.73 -0.36 -25.06
N LYS A 56 15.31 -1.54 -24.78
CA LYS A 56 15.79 -1.86 -23.43
C LYS A 56 16.85 -0.88 -22.96
N ASP A 57 17.79 -0.54 -23.85
CA ASP A 57 18.88 0.38 -23.56
C ASP A 57 18.36 1.80 -23.34
N GLU A 58 17.38 2.24 -24.14
CA GLU A 58 16.71 3.51 -23.97
C GLU A 58 15.97 3.59 -22.62
N LEU A 59 15.22 2.54 -22.27
CA LEU A 59 14.51 2.45 -20.98
C LEU A 59 15.47 2.41 -19.79
N LYS A 60 16.61 1.68 -19.90
CA LYS A 60 17.68 1.70 -18.89
C LYS A 60 18.28 3.09 -18.74
N THR A 61 18.59 3.75 -19.85
CA THR A 61 19.16 5.11 -19.85
C THR A 61 18.24 6.10 -19.15
N ILE A 62 16.93 6.06 -19.42
CA ILE A 62 15.95 6.93 -18.75
C ILE A 62 15.82 6.59 -17.27
N TYR A 63 15.84 5.30 -16.93
CA TYR A 63 15.73 4.83 -15.56
C TYR A 63 16.93 5.27 -14.70
N GLU A 64 18.13 5.15 -15.25
CA GLU A 64 19.40 5.48 -14.59
C GLU A 64 19.70 6.99 -14.59
N ASN A 65 19.02 7.76 -15.44
CA ASN A 65 19.16 9.21 -15.48
C ASN A 65 18.66 9.85 -14.16
N LYS A 66 19.63 10.26 -13.33
CA LYS A 66 19.41 10.89 -12.02
C LYS A 66 18.94 12.33 -12.12
N ASP A 67 19.12 12.99 -13.26
CA ASP A 67 18.75 14.40 -13.46
C ASP A 67 17.26 14.55 -13.84
N LEU A 68 16.61 13.47 -14.30
CA LEU A 68 15.16 13.47 -14.54
C LEU A 68 14.36 13.25 -13.25
N ARG A 69 13.25 13.98 -13.12
CA ARG A 69 12.27 13.74 -12.04
C ARG A 69 11.57 12.39 -12.26
N TRP A 70 11.07 11.80 -11.20
CA TRP A 70 10.38 10.51 -11.25
C TRP A 70 9.15 10.52 -12.16
N ARG A 71 8.46 11.67 -12.26
CA ARG A 71 7.33 11.87 -13.18
C ARG A 71 7.82 11.86 -14.62
N GLU A 72 8.80 12.71 -14.93
CA GLU A 72 9.42 12.79 -16.24
C GLU A 72 9.98 11.44 -16.70
N ARG A 73 10.68 10.70 -15.83
CA ARG A 73 11.12 9.32 -16.12
C ARG A 73 9.95 8.42 -16.48
N LYS A 74 8.86 8.46 -15.70
CA LYS A 74 7.68 7.63 -15.98
C LYS A 74 6.94 8.05 -17.23
N ASP A 75 6.89 9.34 -17.54
CA ASP A 75 6.20 9.86 -18.71
C ASP A 75 7.00 9.52 -19.97
N LYS A 76 8.33 9.66 -19.95
CA LYS A 76 9.20 9.18 -21.04
C LYS A 76 9.11 7.66 -21.23
N ILE A 77 9.11 6.89 -20.13
CA ILE A 77 8.90 5.44 -20.22
C ILE A 77 7.52 5.12 -20.81
N ASP A 78 6.46 5.82 -20.38
CA ASP A 78 5.10 5.60 -20.92
C ASP A 78 5.01 5.98 -22.40
N GLU A 79 5.70 7.04 -22.82
CA GLU A 79 5.80 7.47 -24.21
C GLU A 79 6.48 6.40 -25.09
N ILE A 80 7.66 5.91 -24.70
CA ILE A 80 8.36 4.82 -25.39
C ILE A 80 7.45 3.59 -25.49
N MET A 81 6.85 3.17 -24.37
CA MET A 81 5.98 1.99 -24.35
C MET A 81 4.72 2.18 -25.21
N SER A 82 4.18 3.41 -25.29
CA SER A 82 3.01 3.72 -26.12
C SER A 82 3.34 3.82 -27.61
N ASN A 83 4.60 4.07 -27.97
CA ASN A 83 5.08 4.18 -29.35
C ASN A 83 5.68 2.87 -29.90
N LEU A 84 5.65 1.78 -29.13
CA LEU A 84 6.14 0.48 -29.61
C LEU A 84 5.38 0.02 -30.88
N PRO A 85 6.08 -0.67 -31.81
CA PRO A 85 5.46 -1.39 -32.91
C PRO A 85 4.35 -2.34 -32.44
N GLN A 86 3.28 -2.47 -33.22
CA GLN A 86 2.08 -3.21 -32.82
C GLN A 86 2.38 -4.70 -32.57
N ASP A 87 3.27 -5.29 -33.37
CA ASP A 87 3.73 -6.67 -33.22
C ASP A 87 4.42 -6.94 -31.88
N ILE A 88 5.11 -5.95 -31.32
CA ILE A 88 5.71 -6.02 -29.98
C ILE A 88 4.63 -5.83 -28.92
N LYS A 89 3.74 -4.83 -29.10
CA LYS A 89 2.63 -4.56 -28.16
C LYS A 89 1.75 -5.78 -27.94
N ASP A 90 1.49 -6.54 -28.99
CA ASP A 90 0.67 -7.75 -28.93
C ASP A 90 1.34 -8.87 -28.11
N LYS A 91 2.68 -8.98 -28.19
CA LYS A 91 3.48 -9.94 -27.42
C LYS A 91 3.59 -9.57 -25.94
N LEU A 92 3.53 -8.29 -25.58
CA LEU A 92 3.68 -7.86 -24.19
C LEU A 92 2.61 -8.47 -23.26
N PRO A 93 2.98 -9.08 -22.13
CA PRO A 93 2.02 -9.66 -21.22
C PRO A 93 1.23 -8.57 -20.48
N VAL A 94 -0.03 -8.88 -20.18
CA VAL A 94 -0.79 -8.07 -19.21
C VAL A 94 -0.15 -8.20 -17.82
N PRO A 95 -0.37 -7.20 -16.94
CA PRO A 95 0.03 -7.30 -15.54
C PRO A 95 -0.38 -8.65 -14.93
N PRO A 96 0.43 -9.26 -14.04
CA PRO A 96 0.15 -10.56 -13.43
C PRO A 96 -1.26 -10.69 -12.84
N GLU A 97 -1.83 -9.57 -12.38
CA GLU A 97 -3.17 -9.48 -11.79
C GLU A 97 -4.30 -9.79 -12.78
N TYR A 98 -4.06 -9.66 -14.09
CA TYR A 98 -5.07 -9.76 -15.14
C TYR A 98 -4.86 -10.93 -16.10
N ARG A 99 -3.87 -11.79 -15.84
CA ARG A 99 -3.51 -12.91 -16.74
C ARG A 99 -4.58 -13.99 -16.86
N ASP A 100 -5.44 -14.10 -15.86
CA ASP A 100 -6.49 -15.11 -15.81
C ASP A 100 -7.81 -14.60 -16.44
N LEU A 101 -7.85 -13.34 -16.90
CA LEU A 101 -9.02 -12.79 -17.58
C LEU A 101 -9.19 -13.34 -19.00
N PRO A 102 -10.41 -13.31 -19.58
CA PRO A 102 -10.62 -13.63 -20.99
C PRO A 102 -9.71 -12.82 -21.93
N LYS A 103 -9.27 -13.44 -23.03
CA LYS A 103 -8.27 -12.84 -23.97
C LYS A 103 -8.75 -11.51 -24.56
N ASP A 104 -10.04 -11.39 -24.84
CA ASP A 104 -10.69 -10.17 -25.29
C ASP A 104 -10.53 -9.03 -24.27
N ILE A 105 -10.78 -9.29 -22.99
CA ILE A 105 -10.57 -8.31 -21.90
C ILE A 105 -9.08 -7.98 -21.73
N GLN A 106 -8.20 -8.98 -21.83
CA GLN A 106 -6.75 -8.74 -21.81
C GLN A 106 -6.32 -7.81 -22.94
N ASN A 107 -6.84 -8.01 -24.16
CA ASN A 107 -6.55 -7.17 -25.31
C ASN A 107 -7.08 -5.74 -25.11
N GLN A 108 -8.27 -5.57 -24.55
CA GLN A 108 -8.80 -4.25 -24.19
C GLN A 108 -7.92 -3.56 -23.14
N LEU A 109 -7.46 -4.28 -22.12
CA LEU A 109 -6.54 -3.75 -21.11
C LEU A 109 -5.19 -3.32 -21.72
N LYS A 110 -4.63 -4.12 -22.64
CA LYS A 110 -3.41 -3.76 -23.39
C LYS A 110 -3.63 -2.52 -24.24
N ALA A 111 -4.73 -2.47 -25.00
CA ALA A 111 -5.07 -1.35 -25.86
C ALA A 111 -5.20 -0.04 -25.06
N ILE A 112 -5.84 -0.07 -23.88
CA ILE A 112 -5.92 1.12 -23.02
C ILE A 112 -4.54 1.51 -22.48
N LYS A 113 -3.74 0.54 -22.01
CA LYS A 113 -2.45 0.81 -21.38
C LYS A 113 -1.40 1.34 -22.36
N LEU A 114 -1.43 0.86 -23.60
CA LEU A 114 -0.49 1.18 -24.68
C LEU A 114 -1.08 2.17 -25.69
N ALA A 115 -2.25 2.74 -25.41
CA ALA A 115 -2.89 3.74 -26.26
C ALA A 115 -1.97 4.97 -26.40
N PRO A 116 -1.66 5.39 -27.64
CA PRO A 116 -0.92 6.63 -27.84
C PRO A 116 -1.77 7.82 -27.38
N LYS A 117 -1.12 8.88 -26.90
CA LYS A 117 -1.71 10.19 -26.55
C LYS A 117 -2.69 10.20 -25.37
N LEU A 118 -2.97 9.08 -24.70
CA LEU A 118 -3.75 9.10 -23.46
C LEU A 118 -2.86 9.41 -22.26
N THR A 119 -3.35 10.29 -21.38
CA THR A 119 -2.66 10.54 -20.11
C THR A 119 -2.75 9.30 -19.21
N ARG A 120 -1.77 9.14 -18.32
CA ARG A 120 -1.77 8.06 -17.32
C ARG A 120 -3.05 8.05 -16.46
N GLU A 121 -3.63 9.21 -16.21
CA GLU A 121 -4.89 9.35 -15.48
C GLU A 121 -6.08 8.85 -16.30
N GLU A 122 -6.17 9.23 -17.57
CA GLU A 122 -7.19 8.71 -18.50
C GLU A 122 -7.09 7.20 -18.66
N LYS A 123 -5.87 6.66 -18.84
CA LYS A 123 -5.62 5.22 -18.91
C LYS A 123 -6.15 4.51 -17.66
N ARG A 124 -5.93 5.07 -16.47
CA ARG A 124 -6.44 4.51 -15.20
C ARG A 124 -7.96 4.58 -15.11
N ASN A 125 -8.57 5.69 -15.49
CA ASN A 125 -10.03 5.85 -15.46
C ASN A 125 -10.72 4.89 -16.42
N LYS A 126 -10.15 4.70 -17.62
CA LYS A 126 -10.63 3.70 -18.58
C LYS A 126 -10.47 2.27 -18.07
N ILE A 127 -9.31 1.91 -17.49
CA ILE A 127 -9.11 0.59 -16.87
C ILE A 127 -10.11 0.38 -15.73
N LYS A 128 -10.34 1.39 -14.89
CA LYS A 128 -11.30 1.31 -13.79
C LYS A 128 -12.71 1.06 -14.33
N SER A 129 -13.16 1.86 -15.30
CA SER A 129 -14.46 1.70 -15.94
C SER A 129 -14.64 0.32 -16.56
N LEU A 130 -13.61 -0.17 -17.27
CA LEU A 130 -13.61 -1.53 -17.83
C LEU A 130 -13.79 -2.58 -16.73
N ILE A 131 -12.97 -2.53 -15.67
CA ILE A 131 -13.05 -3.46 -14.54
C ILE A 131 -14.42 -3.38 -13.85
N ASP A 132 -14.97 -2.18 -13.65
CA ASP A 132 -16.26 -1.98 -12.99
C ASP A 132 -17.41 -2.56 -13.85
N SER A 133 -17.27 -2.57 -15.18
CA SER A 133 -18.26 -3.13 -16.11
C SER A 133 -18.23 -4.66 -16.24
N LEU A 134 -17.19 -5.33 -15.72
CA LEU A 134 -17.05 -6.78 -15.82
C LEU A 134 -18.11 -7.54 -14.99
N PRO A 135 -18.60 -8.70 -15.47
CA PRO A 135 -19.40 -9.63 -14.66
C PRO A 135 -18.68 -10.06 -13.37
N GLU A 136 -19.43 -10.38 -12.32
CA GLU A 136 -18.83 -10.77 -11.02
C GLU A 136 -17.92 -12.00 -11.13
N GLU A 137 -18.31 -12.99 -11.93
CA GLU A 137 -17.51 -14.20 -12.16
C GLU A 137 -16.14 -13.89 -12.75
N THR A 138 -16.05 -12.93 -13.67
CA THR A 138 -14.76 -12.53 -14.28
C THR A 138 -13.95 -11.62 -13.36
N LYS A 139 -14.62 -10.78 -12.55
CA LYS A 139 -13.95 -9.99 -11.50
C LYS A 139 -13.24 -10.87 -10.47
N LYS A 140 -13.78 -12.05 -10.15
CA LYS A 140 -13.14 -13.03 -9.24
C LYS A 140 -11.82 -13.59 -9.78
N LEU A 141 -11.63 -13.59 -11.10
CA LEU A 141 -10.37 -14.01 -11.74
C LEU A 141 -9.25 -12.96 -11.58
N ILE A 142 -9.56 -11.72 -11.21
CA ILE A 142 -8.56 -10.68 -10.98
C ILE A 142 -7.83 -10.99 -9.68
N LYS A 143 -6.55 -11.39 -9.80
CA LYS A 143 -5.74 -11.69 -8.62
C LYS A 143 -5.58 -10.41 -7.80
N PRO A 144 -5.86 -10.44 -6.48
CA PRO A 144 -5.66 -9.29 -5.64
C PRO A 144 -4.19 -8.90 -5.70
N ARG A 145 -3.91 -7.60 -5.85
CA ARG A 145 -2.54 -7.12 -5.73
C ARG A 145 -2.00 -7.55 -4.37
N PRO A 146 -0.82 -8.20 -4.30
CA PRO A 146 -0.23 -8.54 -3.02
C PRO A 146 -0.13 -7.25 -2.23
N PHE A 147 -0.89 -7.21 -1.12
CA PHE A 147 -0.81 -6.11 -0.19
C PHE A 147 0.65 -6.00 0.23
N PRO A 148 1.26 -4.81 0.21
CA PRO A 148 2.67 -4.64 0.56
C PRO A 148 2.96 -4.97 2.03
N PHE A 149 1.92 -5.27 2.80
CA PHE A 149 1.99 -5.73 4.17
C PHE A 149 1.71 -7.22 4.18
N PRO A 150 2.56 -8.03 4.83
CA PRO A 150 2.23 -9.43 5.04
C PRO A 150 0.86 -9.49 5.70
N PRO A 151 -0.04 -10.39 5.24
CA PRO A 151 -1.34 -10.54 5.84
C PRO A 151 -1.11 -11.05 7.28
N MET A 152 -1.06 -10.15 8.27
CA MET A 152 -1.01 -10.52 9.67
C MET A 152 -2.41 -10.96 10.09
N GLY A 153 -2.51 -12.19 10.59
CA GLY A 153 -3.76 -12.74 11.10
C GLY A 153 -4.27 -12.00 12.34
N PRO A 154 -5.35 -12.49 12.96
CA PRO A 154 -5.88 -11.88 14.18
C PRO A 154 -4.79 -11.79 15.26
N PRO A 155 -4.73 -10.69 16.04
CA PRO A 155 -3.82 -10.57 17.18
C PRO A 155 -3.91 -11.79 18.08
N LYS A 156 -2.77 -12.34 18.54
CA LYS A 156 -2.78 -13.46 19.50
C LYS A 156 -3.59 -13.13 20.77
N GLU A 157 -3.59 -11.87 21.19
CA GLU A 157 -4.41 -11.35 22.29
C GLU A 157 -5.92 -11.65 22.13
N PHE A 158 -6.40 -11.86 20.90
CA PHE A 158 -7.81 -12.18 20.65
C PHE A 158 -8.13 -13.65 20.95
N GLU A 159 -7.15 -14.54 20.97
CA GLU A 159 -7.36 -15.97 21.21
C GLU A 159 -7.94 -16.23 22.61
N GLU A 160 -7.42 -15.53 23.62
CA GLU A 160 -7.89 -15.61 25.01
C GLU A 160 -9.31 -15.06 25.17
N ILE A 161 -9.70 -14.06 24.38
CA ILE A 161 -10.99 -13.36 24.51
C ILE A 161 -12.09 -14.03 23.68
N LEU A 162 -11.78 -14.39 22.43
CA LEU A 162 -12.72 -14.99 21.48
C LEU A 162 -12.87 -16.50 21.69
N GLY A 163 -11.90 -17.12 22.36
CA GLY A 163 -11.75 -18.57 22.41
C GLY A 163 -11.12 -19.14 21.15
N THR A 164 -10.47 -20.29 21.30
CA THR A 164 -9.71 -20.98 20.24
C THR A 164 -10.54 -21.27 19.00
N GLN A 165 -11.81 -21.65 19.16
CA GLN A 165 -12.69 -21.97 18.03
C GLN A 165 -12.96 -20.77 17.12
N VAL A 166 -13.35 -19.62 17.69
CA VAL A 166 -13.64 -18.39 16.93
C VAL A 166 -12.35 -17.83 16.34
N PHE A 167 -11.27 -17.82 17.13
CA PHE A 167 -9.97 -17.37 16.68
C PHE A 167 -9.48 -18.14 15.45
N ASN A 168 -9.59 -19.47 15.47
CA ASN A 168 -9.23 -20.32 14.34
C ASN A 168 -10.12 -20.07 13.11
N LYS A 169 -11.43 -19.82 13.28
CA LYS A 169 -12.30 -19.43 12.17
C LYS A 169 -11.83 -18.13 11.49
N LEU A 170 -11.50 -17.11 12.28
CA LEU A 170 -10.98 -15.84 11.77
C LEU A 170 -9.63 -16.02 11.07
N LYS A 171 -8.73 -16.81 11.65
CA LYS A 171 -7.43 -17.16 11.06
C LYS A 171 -7.61 -17.86 9.71
N ASN A 172 -8.52 -18.84 9.63
CA ASN A 172 -8.79 -19.58 8.40
C ASN A 172 -9.34 -18.67 7.29
N ILE A 173 -10.25 -17.74 7.58
CA ILE A 173 -10.73 -16.76 6.59
C ILE A 173 -9.59 -15.89 6.07
N HIS A 174 -8.73 -15.45 6.98
CA HIS A 174 -7.61 -14.58 6.65
C HIS A 174 -6.56 -15.30 5.78
N GLU A 175 -6.25 -16.55 6.09
CA GLU A 175 -5.29 -17.38 5.36
C GLU A 175 -5.85 -17.96 4.05
N ASN A 176 -7.17 -18.03 3.89
CA ASN A 176 -7.80 -18.55 2.68
C ASN A 176 -7.48 -17.65 1.47
N LYS A 177 -6.77 -18.19 0.47
CA LYS A 177 -6.35 -17.45 -0.74
C LYS A 177 -7.45 -17.36 -1.81
N GLU A 178 -8.49 -18.17 -1.71
CA GLU A 178 -9.60 -18.23 -2.66
C GLU A 178 -10.61 -17.11 -2.42
N LEU A 179 -10.70 -16.61 -1.18
CA LEU A 179 -11.59 -15.50 -0.83
C LEU A 179 -11.01 -14.16 -1.28
N THR A 180 -11.83 -13.38 -1.98
CA THR A 180 -11.54 -11.97 -2.26
C THR A 180 -11.46 -11.17 -0.96
N PRO A 181 -10.76 -10.02 -0.94
CA PRO A 181 -10.76 -9.15 0.25
C PRO A 181 -12.17 -8.79 0.73
N SER A 182 -13.12 -8.60 -0.18
CA SER A 182 -14.52 -8.28 0.18
C SER A 182 -15.23 -9.45 0.86
N GLU A 183 -15.08 -10.66 0.32
CA GLU A 183 -15.65 -11.88 0.92
C GLU A 183 -15.02 -12.17 2.30
N LYS A 184 -13.70 -11.95 2.45
CA LYS A 184 -13.04 -12.04 3.77
C LYS A 184 -13.67 -11.09 4.78
N TRP A 185 -13.92 -9.84 4.38
CA TRP A 185 -14.56 -8.85 5.26
C TRP A 185 -15.99 -9.27 5.64
N ALA A 186 -16.80 -9.73 4.68
CA ALA A 186 -18.15 -10.19 4.93
C ALA A 186 -18.18 -11.37 5.92
N ASN A 187 -17.33 -12.38 5.71
CA ASN A 187 -17.24 -13.56 6.59
C ASN A 187 -16.76 -13.18 8.01
N VAL A 188 -15.79 -12.27 8.12
CA VAL A 188 -15.37 -11.74 9.42
C VAL A 188 -16.51 -10.99 10.10
N GLU A 189 -17.23 -10.14 9.36
CA GLU A 189 -18.35 -9.37 9.91
C GLU A 189 -19.47 -10.27 10.42
N GLU A 190 -19.81 -11.34 9.70
CA GLU A 190 -20.79 -12.34 10.11
C GLU A 190 -20.39 -13.01 11.43
N ILE A 191 -19.15 -13.48 11.55
CA ILE A 191 -18.62 -14.06 12.80
C ILE A 191 -18.75 -13.04 13.94
N MET A 192 -18.35 -11.80 13.71
CA MET A 192 -18.33 -10.77 14.76
C MET A 192 -19.73 -10.36 15.21
N LYS A 193 -20.73 -10.32 14.30
CA LYS A 193 -22.14 -10.07 14.66
C LYS A 193 -22.72 -11.19 15.52
N GLY A 194 -22.29 -12.43 15.29
CA GLY A 194 -22.71 -13.60 16.06
C GLY A 194 -22.15 -13.68 17.49
N LEU A 195 -21.09 -12.94 17.82
CA LEU A 195 -20.48 -12.97 19.16
C LEU A 195 -21.31 -12.22 20.19
N PRO A 196 -21.36 -12.65 21.47
CA PRO A 196 -22.01 -11.89 22.55
C PRO A 196 -21.38 -10.49 22.71
N THR A 197 -22.20 -9.50 23.04
CA THR A 197 -21.75 -8.11 23.22
C THR A 197 -20.66 -8.01 24.30
N GLU A 198 -20.77 -8.79 25.37
CA GLU A 198 -19.77 -8.89 26.44
C GLU A 198 -18.39 -9.34 25.95
N VAL A 199 -18.33 -10.19 24.92
CA VAL A 199 -17.06 -10.64 24.33
C VAL A 199 -16.47 -9.53 23.46
N LEU A 200 -17.32 -8.85 22.68
CA LEU A 200 -16.91 -7.74 21.82
C LEU A 200 -16.35 -6.57 22.63
N GLU A 201 -16.93 -6.27 23.79
CA GLU A 201 -16.47 -5.18 24.69
C GLU A 201 -15.10 -5.45 25.32
N LYS A 202 -14.76 -6.74 25.52
CA LYS A 202 -13.46 -7.17 26.04
C LYS A 202 -12.34 -7.05 25.02
N LEU A 203 -12.66 -6.94 23.71
CA LEU A 203 -11.63 -6.83 22.68
C LEU A 203 -10.79 -5.55 22.87
N PRO A 204 -9.45 -5.67 22.83
CA PRO A 204 -8.60 -4.53 23.04
C PRO A 204 -8.67 -3.58 21.84
N LEU A 205 -8.60 -2.28 22.13
CA LEU A 205 -8.48 -1.28 21.07
C LEU A 205 -7.19 -1.53 20.27
N PRO A 206 -7.16 -1.11 19.00
CA PRO A 206 -5.93 -1.07 18.21
C PRO A 206 -4.79 -0.38 18.97
N PRO A 207 -3.53 -0.86 18.88
CA PRO A 207 -2.42 -0.30 19.66
C PRO A 207 -2.27 1.22 19.56
N HIS A 208 -2.52 1.80 18.38
CA HIS A 208 -2.44 3.25 18.15
C HIS A 208 -3.56 4.05 18.82
N LEU A 209 -4.64 3.40 19.28
CA LEU A 209 -5.77 4.02 19.96
C LEU A 209 -5.77 3.75 21.49
N ARG A 210 -4.87 2.88 21.99
CA ARG A 210 -4.75 2.56 23.42
C ARG A 210 -4.18 3.70 24.27
N ASN A 211 -3.52 4.68 23.64
CA ASN A 211 -2.93 5.85 24.30
C ASN A 211 -3.87 7.06 24.35
N LEU A 212 -5.13 6.88 23.92
CA LEU A 212 -6.13 7.94 23.98
C LEU A 212 -6.67 8.11 25.41
N PRO A 213 -7.25 9.27 25.76
CA PRO A 213 -8.00 9.42 27.01
C PRO A 213 -9.11 8.36 27.14
N GLU A 214 -9.40 7.92 28.38
CA GLU A 214 -10.34 6.82 28.64
C GLU A 214 -11.74 7.09 28.07
N ASP A 215 -12.23 8.32 28.18
CA ASP A 215 -13.54 8.74 27.63
C ASP A 215 -13.60 8.62 26.10
N VAL A 216 -12.48 8.88 25.42
CA VAL A 216 -12.34 8.72 23.97
C VAL A 216 -12.27 7.24 23.60
N GLN A 217 -11.55 6.44 24.38
CA GLN A 217 -11.47 4.99 24.20
C GLN A 217 -12.84 4.32 24.34
N GLU A 218 -13.62 4.70 25.36
CA GLU A 218 -14.97 4.18 25.56
C GLU A 218 -15.91 4.51 24.40
N LYS A 219 -15.88 5.74 23.89
CA LYS A 219 -16.67 6.14 22.71
C LYS A 219 -16.29 5.33 21.48
N LEU A 220 -14.99 5.11 21.24
CA LEU A 220 -14.51 4.27 20.14
C LEU A 220 -14.95 2.81 20.31
N LYS A 221 -14.87 2.25 21.53
CA LYS A 221 -15.36 0.91 21.83
C LYS A 221 -16.86 0.78 21.53
N LYS A 222 -17.69 1.75 21.95
CA LYS A 222 -19.13 1.76 21.63
C LYS A 222 -19.38 1.69 20.12
N ILE A 223 -18.62 2.44 19.31
CA ILE A 223 -18.72 2.38 17.84
C ILE A 223 -18.34 0.98 17.32
N PHE A 224 -17.27 0.38 17.85
CA PHE A 224 -16.80 -0.92 17.36
C PHE A 224 -17.67 -2.10 17.77
N VAL A 225 -18.34 -2.02 18.93
CA VAL A 225 -19.22 -3.05 19.46
C VAL A 225 -20.63 -3.01 18.82
N ASP A 226 -21.07 -1.85 18.32
CA ASP A 226 -22.42 -1.68 17.75
C ASP A 226 -22.69 -2.68 16.61
N LYS A 227 -23.61 -3.62 16.83
CA LYS A 227 -23.92 -4.69 15.88
C LYS A 227 -24.80 -4.22 14.71
N ASN A 228 -25.42 -3.05 14.83
CA ASN A 228 -26.30 -2.48 13.81
C ASN A 228 -25.51 -1.79 12.69
N LEU A 229 -24.21 -1.54 12.91
CA LEU A 229 -23.33 -0.90 11.94
C LEU A 229 -22.52 -1.93 11.18
N SER A 230 -22.48 -1.76 9.86
CA SER A 230 -21.50 -2.42 9.01
C SER A 230 -20.09 -1.98 9.36
N PHE A 231 -19.10 -2.78 8.97
CA PHE A 231 -17.71 -2.42 9.18
C PHE A 231 -17.33 -1.07 8.53
N HIS A 232 -17.88 -0.78 7.34
CA HIS A 232 -17.67 0.50 6.66
C HIS A 232 -18.24 1.68 7.47
N GLU A 233 -19.45 1.55 8.01
CA GLU A 233 -20.07 2.59 8.84
C GLU A 233 -19.31 2.80 10.15
N LYS A 234 -18.87 1.72 10.82
CA LYS A 234 -18.00 1.80 12.00
C LYS A 234 -16.74 2.60 11.72
N ARG A 235 -16.08 2.32 10.59
CA ARG A 235 -14.91 3.07 10.15
C ARG A 235 -15.21 4.55 9.95
N GLN A 236 -16.30 4.87 9.24
CA GLN A 236 -16.66 6.26 8.95
C GLN A 236 -16.97 7.02 10.23
N LYS A 237 -17.82 6.47 11.11
CA LYS A 237 -18.15 7.07 12.40
C LYS A 237 -16.92 7.25 13.28
N ALA A 238 -16.05 6.23 13.38
CA ALA A 238 -14.82 6.34 14.17
C ALA A 238 -13.87 7.40 13.58
N ARG A 239 -13.79 7.52 12.25
CA ARG A 239 -12.99 8.55 11.57
C ARG A 239 -13.54 9.95 11.82
N GLU A 240 -14.85 10.14 11.73
CA GLU A 240 -15.52 11.42 12.04
C GLU A 240 -15.33 11.81 13.50
N PHE A 241 -15.53 10.86 14.42
CA PHE A 241 -15.28 11.06 15.84
C PHE A 241 -13.83 11.48 16.09
N ILE A 242 -12.86 10.76 15.53
CA ILE A 242 -11.43 11.10 15.64
C ILE A 242 -11.13 12.49 15.08
N LYS A 243 -11.78 12.90 13.98
CA LYS A 243 -11.61 14.25 13.40
C LYS A 243 -12.14 15.34 14.31
N SER A 244 -13.21 15.08 15.06
CA SER A 244 -13.78 16.03 16.03
C SER A 244 -12.98 16.18 17.33
N LEU A 245 -11.99 15.31 17.58
CA LEU A 245 -11.16 15.40 18.78
C LEU A 245 -10.23 16.64 18.73
N PRO A 246 -9.87 17.21 19.89
CA PRO A 246 -8.82 18.22 20.00
C PRO A 246 -7.53 17.82 19.30
N GLU A 247 -6.85 18.78 18.68
CA GLU A 247 -5.62 18.55 17.90
C GLU A 247 -4.52 17.87 18.72
N GLU A 248 -4.42 18.17 20.02
CA GLU A 248 -3.49 17.55 20.96
C GLU A 248 -3.68 16.03 21.06
N ILE A 249 -4.94 15.58 21.14
CA ILE A 249 -5.30 14.16 21.15
C ILE A 249 -5.10 13.55 19.77
N ARG A 250 -5.46 14.27 18.71
CA ARG A 250 -5.26 13.79 17.34
C ARG A 250 -3.79 13.56 17.01
N LYS A 251 -2.87 14.31 17.60
CA LYS A 251 -1.43 14.12 17.41
C LYS A 251 -0.93 12.79 17.97
N THR A 252 -1.52 12.26 19.04
CA THR A 252 -1.05 10.99 19.65
C THR A 252 -1.36 9.76 18.79
N ILE A 253 -2.38 9.85 17.93
CA ILE A 253 -2.83 8.78 17.03
C ILE A 253 -2.37 8.94 15.59
N ARG A 254 -1.79 10.10 15.24
CA ARG A 254 -1.17 10.30 13.93
C ARG A 254 0.02 9.36 13.82
N PRO A 255 0.29 8.80 12.62
CA PRO A 255 1.52 8.08 12.42
C PRO A 255 2.71 8.95 12.83
N PRO A 256 3.78 8.35 13.37
CA PRO A 256 5.04 9.05 13.37
C PRO A 256 5.41 9.39 11.93
N MET A 257 6.05 10.54 11.75
CA MET A 257 6.71 10.85 10.50
C MET A 257 7.72 9.75 10.17
N PRO A 258 7.92 9.40 8.90
CA PRO A 258 8.96 8.45 8.54
C PRO A 258 10.33 8.93 9.06
N PRO A 259 11.18 8.03 9.57
CA PRO A 259 12.46 8.41 10.19
C PRO A 259 13.36 9.27 9.28
N PHE A 260 13.31 9.03 7.96
CA PHE A 260 14.08 9.81 7.00
C PHE A 260 13.74 11.31 7.00
N VAL A 261 12.51 11.68 7.40
CA VAL A 261 12.07 13.08 7.42
C VAL A 261 12.75 13.87 8.53
N GLU A 262 13.22 13.20 9.58
CA GLU A 262 14.00 13.85 10.64
C GLU A 262 15.38 14.29 10.17
N LYS A 263 15.90 13.68 9.09
CA LYS A 263 17.19 14.02 8.47
C LYS A 263 17.10 15.15 7.43
N LEU A 264 15.89 15.63 7.14
CA LEU A 264 15.66 16.67 6.15
C LEU A 264 15.84 18.08 6.73
N PRO A 265 16.26 19.06 5.90
CA PRO A 265 16.24 20.46 6.30
C PRO A 265 14.85 20.93 6.75
N GLU A 266 14.80 21.90 7.66
CA GLU A 266 13.57 22.33 8.32
C GLU A 266 12.50 22.87 7.34
N ASN A 267 12.92 23.58 6.30
CA ASN A 267 12.02 24.07 5.24
C ASN A 267 11.32 22.91 4.50
N ILE A 268 12.07 21.84 4.15
CA ILE A 268 11.54 20.65 3.48
C ILE A 268 10.66 19.85 4.43
N ARG A 269 11.12 19.63 5.66
CA ARG A 269 10.35 18.95 6.70
C ARG A 269 8.98 19.62 6.90
N SER A 270 8.95 20.95 6.93
CA SER A 270 7.72 21.73 7.05
C SER A 270 6.78 21.54 5.84
N GLN A 271 7.31 21.48 4.61
CA GLN A 271 6.50 21.22 3.42
C GLN A 271 5.88 19.82 3.45
N ILE A 272 6.67 18.81 3.80
CA ILE A 272 6.19 17.44 3.95
C ILE A 272 5.13 17.38 5.05
N GLU A 273 5.36 18.03 6.20
CA GLU A 273 4.39 18.05 7.30
C GLU A 273 3.06 18.68 6.90
N LYS A 274 3.08 19.76 6.11
CA LYS A 274 1.86 20.36 5.52
C LYS A 274 1.10 19.35 4.65
N ILE A 275 1.78 18.58 3.79
CA ILE A 275 1.14 17.54 2.96
C ILE A 275 0.54 16.43 3.83
N PHE A 276 1.22 16.03 4.89
CA PHE A 276 0.71 15.02 5.81
C PHE A 276 -0.53 15.50 6.56
N LYS A 277 -0.58 16.77 6.97
CA LYS A 277 -1.72 17.41 7.65
C LYS A 277 -2.90 17.70 6.74
N ASP A 278 -2.68 17.88 5.43
CA ASP A 278 -3.74 18.19 4.48
C ASP A 278 -4.77 17.04 4.38
N GLU A 279 -6.01 17.28 4.77
CA GLU A 279 -7.07 16.27 4.77
C GLU A 279 -7.78 16.12 3.42
N ASN A 280 -7.60 17.08 2.52
CA ASN A 280 -8.24 17.11 1.21
C ASN A 280 -7.49 16.24 0.19
N ILE A 281 -6.22 15.94 0.47
CA ILE A 281 -5.35 15.16 -0.39
C ILE A 281 -5.43 13.68 -0.04
N GLY A 282 -5.73 12.84 -1.04
CA GLY A 282 -5.74 11.40 -0.88
C GLY A 282 -4.34 10.83 -0.62
N ARG A 283 -4.24 9.67 0.05
CA ARG A 283 -2.95 9.04 0.40
C ARG A 283 -1.98 8.94 -0.79
N ARG A 284 -2.47 8.52 -1.96
CA ARG A 284 -1.66 8.41 -3.19
C ARG A 284 -1.05 9.75 -3.59
N GLU A 285 -1.87 10.79 -3.58
CA GLU A 285 -1.46 12.13 -3.99
C GLU A 285 -0.49 12.74 -2.97
N LYS A 286 -0.68 12.49 -1.67
CA LYS A 286 0.31 12.86 -0.63
C LYS A 286 1.69 12.31 -0.96
N PHE A 287 1.78 11.03 -1.31
CA PHE A 287 3.06 10.43 -1.69
C PHE A 287 3.65 11.03 -2.95
N GLU A 288 2.82 11.32 -3.95
CA GLU A 288 3.28 11.90 -5.21
C GLU A 288 3.84 13.30 -4.99
N LYS A 289 3.21 14.11 -4.13
CA LYS A 289 3.72 15.42 -3.71
C LYS A 289 4.99 15.32 -2.88
N ILE A 290 5.08 14.38 -1.94
CA ILE A 290 6.30 14.16 -1.14
C ILE A 290 7.46 13.72 -2.04
N ARG A 291 7.19 12.87 -3.03
CA ARG A 291 8.21 12.39 -3.96
C ARG A 291 8.75 13.50 -4.85
N ASP A 292 7.90 14.44 -5.27
CA ASP A 292 8.35 15.64 -5.99
C ASP A 292 9.29 16.48 -5.15
N ILE A 293 8.94 16.72 -3.88
CA ILE A 293 9.78 17.48 -2.95
C ILE A 293 11.14 16.79 -2.79
N ILE A 294 11.15 15.47 -2.63
CA ILE A 294 12.39 14.69 -2.51
C ILE A 294 13.22 14.79 -3.79
N ASP A 295 12.59 14.76 -4.96
CA ASP A 295 13.28 14.90 -6.24
C ASP A 295 13.86 16.31 -6.45
N ASP A 296 13.32 17.33 -5.80
CA ASP A 296 13.82 18.71 -5.88
C ASP A 296 14.97 18.98 -4.88
N LEU A 297 15.33 18.00 -4.03
CA LEU A 297 16.45 18.15 -3.08
C LEU A 297 17.81 18.20 -3.79
N PRO A 298 18.76 19.02 -3.29
CA PRO A 298 20.16 18.97 -3.69
C PRO A 298 20.76 17.56 -3.57
N LYS A 299 21.70 17.22 -4.46
CA LYS A 299 22.34 15.88 -4.48
C LYS A 299 22.95 15.52 -3.12
N GLU A 300 23.63 16.47 -2.48
CA GLU A 300 24.24 16.33 -1.15
C GLU A 300 23.23 15.97 -0.03
N GLU A 301 22.00 16.50 -0.11
CA GLU A 301 20.97 16.17 0.88
C GLU A 301 20.35 14.81 0.60
N LYS A 302 20.14 14.46 -0.67
CA LYS A 302 19.66 13.13 -1.07
C LYS A 302 20.61 12.04 -0.59
N GLU A 303 21.92 12.21 -0.75
CA GLU A 303 22.92 11.23 -0.32
C GLU A 303 22.96 11.03 1.20
N LYS A 304 22.71 12.08 1.99
CA LYS A 304 22.60 11.98 3.47
C LYS A 304 21.39 11.14 3.92
N ILE A 305 20.30 11.21 3.17
CA ILE A 305 19.04 10.54 3.49
C ILE A 305 19.03 9.12 2.95
N PHE A 306 19.58 8.95 1.75
CA PHE A 306 19.63 7.73 0.97
C PHE A 306 21.09 7.42 0.64
N PRO A 307 21.89 6.94 1.61
CA PRO A 307 23.23 6.48 1.30
C PRO A 307 23.09 5.38 0.24
N GLU A 308 23.82 5.52 -0.88
CA GLU A 308 23.77 4.53 -1.94
C GLU A 308 24.08 3.16 -1.34
N VAL A 309 23.08 2.28 -1.32
CA VAL A 309 23.35 0.86 -1.13
C VAL A 309 24.07 0.47 -2.40
N HIS A 310 25.41 0.37 -2.34
CA HIS A 310 26.19 -0.31 -3.34
C HIS A 310 25.71 -1.76 -3.36
N ILE A 311 24.66 -2.03 -4.14
CA ILE A 311 24.37 -3.37 -4.61
C ILE A 311 25.47 -3.62 -5.62
N THR A 312 26.57 -4.17 -5.14
CA THR A 312 27.55 -4.83 -5.98
C THR A 312 26.80 -5.86 -6.82
N THR A 313 26.53 -5.52 -8.08
CA THR A 313 26.31 -6.54 -9.10
C THR A 313 27.58 -7.36 -9.10
N SER A 314 27.52 -8.55 -8.50
CA SER A 314 28.60 -9.53 -8.62
C SER A 314 28.94 -9.67 -10.10
N PRO A 315 30.23 -9.63 -10.49
CA PRO A 315 30.59 -9.85 -11.86
C PRO A 315 30.15 -11.27 -12.21
N VAL A 316 29.29 -11.39 -13.23
CA VAL A 316 29.07 -12.68 -13.86
C VAL A 316 30.40 -13.01 -14.52
N GLU A 317 31.16 -13.89 -13.88
CA GLU A 317 32.23 -14.65 -14.51
C GLU A 317 31.59 -15.43 -15.66
N GLU A 318 31.66 -14.91 -16.87
CA GLU A 318 31.63 -15.75 -18.08
C GLU A 318 33.08 -16.00 -18.47
N THR A 319 33.57 -17.11 -17.93
CA THR A 319 34.71 -17.86 -18.40
C THR A 319 34.62 -18.10 -19.90
N VAL A 320 35.70 -17.70 -20.57
CA VAL A 320 36.18 -18.12 -21.89
C VAL A 320 35.96 -19.62 -22.12
N LEU A 321 35.28 -19.96 -23.22
CA LEU A 321 35.75 -20.84 -24.31
C LEU A 321 34.84 -20.74 -25.53
#